data_AF-A0A954EII4-F1
#
_entry.id   AF-A0A954EII4-F1
#
_cell.length_a   1.000
_cell.length_b   1.000
_cell.length_c   1.000
_cell.angle_alpha   90.00
_cell.angle_beta   90.00
_cell.angle_gamma   90.00
#
_symmetry.space_group_name_H-M   'P 1'
#
loop_
_entity.id
_entity.type
_entity.pdbx_description
1 polymer ?
#
loop_
_entity_poly.entity_id
_entity_poly.type
_entity_poly.pdbx_seq_one_letter_code
_entity_poly.pdbx_strand_id
1 'polypeptide(L)'
;MTQLPQCVPLGLAPSFGFGDRIGLATPGHVAAMKRSGGAIEPIFPQQSIREMTRTRRTAVQVMQDALQGAVQAGWTGRIGADADHLKTPADVDVTAAAGFTFFTIDPSDDVDQKADNYNESTLREKFATARDDAPWFDGYLGKGIDLPTGSRIELSEQACMRAAVKYGAAIKRALAMGDYIRQVHAASGKDYEIELSVDETDQPTTLAEHYIIADQCLKGGMKLVSLAPRFIGELEKGVDYKGDLQALDASLQDHAAIADLIGPYKLSLHSGSDKLSMYAALARATKGRFHVKTAGTSYLEALRVVARHDESLFRQIV
;
A
#
# COMPACT_ATOMS: atom_id res chain seq x y z
N MET A 1 -1.85 29.54 19.35
CA MET A 1 -1.41 28.22 18.88
C MET A 1 -1.17 28.32 17.38
N THR A 2 -0.02 27.91 16.87
CA THR A 2 0.25 27.86 15.42
C THR A 2 -0.76 26.91 14.78
N GLN A 3 -1.45 27.36 13.73
CA GLN A 3 -2.36 26.49 12.98
C GLN A 3 -1.55 25.39 12.30
N LEU A 4 -1.92 24.12 12.53
CA LEU A 4 -1.27 22.99 11.88
C LEU A 4 -1.63 22.97 10.38
N PRO A 5 -0.70 22.57 9.49
CA PRO A 5 -0.98 22.45 8.07
C PRO A 5 -2.04 21.38 7.82
N GLN A 6 -2.85 21.58 6.78
CA GLN A 6 -3.83 20.59 6.35
C GLN A 6 -3.17 19.56 5.42
N CYS A 7 -3.41 18.27 5.69
CA CYS A 7 -3.00 17.20 4.78
C CYS A 7 -3.81 17.24 3.49
N VAL A 8 -3.20 16.82 2.39
CA VAL A 8 -3.82 16.80 1.05
C VAL A 8 -3.52 15.49 0.33
N PRO A 9 -4.41 14.99 -0.54
CA PRO A 9 -4.07 13.94 -1.49
C PRO A 9 -2.84 14.33 -2.31
N LEU A 10 -1.91 13.40 -2.51
CA LEU A 10 -0.66 13.64 -3.22
C LEU A 10 -0.75 13.26 -4.70
N GLY A 11 -1.74 12.44 -5.08
CA GLY A 11 -1.94 11.96 -6.44
C GLY A 11 -0.77 11.08 -6.89
N LEU A 12 -0.33 11.29 -8.14
CA LEU A 12 0.70 10.49 -8.80
C LEU A 12 2.14 10.92 -8.51
N ALA A 13 2.35 11.93 -7.66
CA ALA A 13 3.71 12.29 -7.23
C ALA A 13 4.37 11.09 -6.51
N PRO A 14 5.69 10.88 -6.70
CA PRO A 14 6.41 9.89 -5.92
C PRO A 14 6.21 10.20 -4.44
N SER A 15 5.79 9.22 -3.64
CA SER A 15 5.48 9.46 -2.24
C SER A 15 6.19 8.49 -1.30
N PHE A 16 6.59 8.97 -0.14
CA PHE A 16 7.25 8.14 0.88
C PHE A 16 6.53 8.24 2.21
N GLY A 17 6.19 7.08 2.74
CA GLY A 17 5.49 6.85 3.99
C GLY A 17 6.43 6.81 5.18
N PHE A 18 6.26 7.74 6.11
CA PHE A 18 7.15 7.95 7.27
C PHE A 18 6.46 7.53 8.56
N GLY A 19 6.05 6.27 8.67
CA GLY A 19 5.39 5.76 9.86
C GLY A 19 6.21 5.96 11.13
N ASP A 20 5.54 6.46 12.15
CA ASP A 20 6.13 6.83 13.43
C ASP A 20 5.27 6.30 14.57
N ARG A 21 5.72 5.20 15.18
CA ARG A 21 5.02 4.52 16.27
C ARG A 21 5.16 5.23 17.62
N ILE A 22 6.09 6.16 17.74
CA ILE A 22 6.45 6.81 19.02
C ILE A 22 6.05 8.29 19.07
N GLY A 23 5.72 8.91 17.94
CA GLY A 23 5.30 10.30 17.85
C GLY A 23 6.42 11.34 17.95
N LEU A 24 7.68 10.93 17.76
CA LEU A 24 8.87 11.76 17.94
C LEU A 24 9.82 11.75 16.74
N ALA A 25 9.56 10.94 15.72
CA ALA A 25 10.48 10.73 14.60
C ALA A 25 10.36 11.78 13.49
N THR A 26 9.20 12.47 13.40
CA THR A 26 8.90 13.36 12.26
C THR A 26 9.96 14.46 12.04
N PRO A 27 10.55 15.12 13.06
CA PRO A 27 11.63 16.07 12.82
C PRO A 27 12.85 15.46 12.07
N GLY A 28 13.19 14.21 12.39
CA GLY A 28 14.22 13.46 11.68
C GLY A 28 13.81 13.11 10.25
N HIS A 29 12.54 12.73 10.04
CA HIS A 29 11.99 12.49 8.70
C HIS A 29 12.03 13.74 7.83
N VAL A 30 11.67 14.91 8.37
CA VAL A 30 11.80 16.20 7.69
C VAL A 30 13.25 16.51 7.32
N ALA A 31 14.20 16.24 8.23
CA ALA A 31 15.62 16.43 7.95
C ALA A 31 16.09 15.53 6.79
N ALA A 32 15.60 14.28 6.71
CA ALA A 32 15.88 13.38 5.60
C ALA A 32 15.30 13.91 4.29
N MET A 33 14.05 14.38 4.30
CA MET A 33 13.39 14.96 3.11
C MET A 33 14.10 16.22 2.61
N LYS A 34 14.51 17.11 3.50
CA LYS A 34 15.28 18.32 3.13
C LYS A 34 16.65 17.99 2.53
N ARG A 35 17.29 16.90 2.99
CA ARG A 35 18.63 16.49 2.54
C ARG A 35 18.58 15.73 1.22
N SER A 36 17.60 14.84 1.05
CA SER A 36 17.61 13.83 0.00
C SER A 36 16.24 13.53 -0.63
N GLY A 37 15.17 14.22 -0.23
CA GLY A 37 13.81 13.93 -0.70
C GLY A 37 13.59 14.27 -2.17
N GLY A 38 14.26 15.31 -2.70
CA GLY A 38 14.12 15.70 -4.10
C GLY A 38 12.66 16.00 -4.47
N ALA A 39 12.11 15.26 -5.44
CA ALA A 39 10.72 15.38 -5.89
C ALA A 39 9.72 14.52 -5.10
N ILE A 40 10.19 13.73 -4.12
CA ILE A 40 9.34 12.87 -3.31
C ILE A 40 8.48 13.74 -2.37
N GLU A 41 7.20 13.40 -2.27
CA GLU A 41 6.25 14.03 -1.35
C GLU A 41 6.08 13.16 -0.08
N PRO A 42 6.13 13.73 1.12
CA PRO A 42 6.07 12.95 2.35
C PRO A 42 4.64 12.65 2.81
N ILE A 43 4.46 11.46 3.36
CA ILE A 43 3.32 11.09 4.18
C ILE A 43 3.85 10.90 5.61
N PHE A 44 3.81 11.97 6.42
CA PHE A 44 4.30 11.92 7.81
C PHE A 44 3.33 11.24 8.77
N PRO A 45 2.03 11.58 8.79
CA PRO A 45 1.05 10.83 9.56
C PRO A 45 0.73 9.53 8.82
N GLN A 46 1.44 8.46 9.17
CA GLN A 46 1.14 7.12 8.69
C GLN A 46 1.18 6.15 9.86
N GLN A 47 0.07 5.44 10.08
CA GLN A 47 0.03 4.34 11.04
C GLN A 47 -1.15 3.43 10.75
N SER A 48 -0.95 2.12 10.90
CA SER A 48 -2.05 1.16 10.80
C SER A 48 -2.90 1.10 12.06
N ILE A 49 -4.16 0.65 11.93
CA ILE A 49 -5.06 0.45 13.09
C ILE A 49 -4.46 -0.53 14.12
N ARG A 50 -3.76 -1.57 13.62
CA ARG A 50 -3.02 -2.52 14.45
C ARG A 50 -1.92 -1.83 15.27
N GLU A 51 -1.16 -0.93 14.66
CA GLU A 51 -0.11 -0.17 15.35
C GLU A 51 -0.71 0.83 16.34
N MET A 52 -1.78 1.55 15.98
CA MET A 52 -2.50 2.46 16.88
C MET A 52 -2.96 1.74 18.14
N THR A 53 -3.58 0.56 17.98
CA THR A 53 -4.01 -0.29 19.09
C THR A 53 -2.82 -0.72 19.97
N ARG A 54 -1.74 -1.23 19.38
CA ARG A 54 -0.55 -1.72 20.12
C ARG A 54 0.20 -0.61 20.86
N THR A 55 0.26 0.58 20.26
CA THR A 55 0.92 1.76 20.85
C THR A 55 -0.01 2.57 21.74
N ARG A 56 -1.30 2.20 21.82
CA ARG A 56 -2.35 2.95 22.53
C ARG A 56 -2.44 4.41 22.09
N ARG A 57 -2.22 4.65 20.79
CA ARG A 57 -2.36 5.96 20.16
C ARG A 57 -3.67 6.03 19.40
N THR A 58 -4.25 7.21 19.36
CA THR A 58 -5.45 7.53 18.56
C THR A 58 -5.05 8.11 17.20
N ALA A 59 -5.94 8.04 16.21
CA ALA A 59 -5.74 8.68 14.91
C ALA A 59 -5.44 10.19 15.04
N VAL A 60 -6.07 10.86 16.00
CA VAL A 60 -5.82 12.29 16.31
C VAL A 60 -4.39 12.52 16.81
N GLN A 61 -3.87 11.67 17.70
CA GLN A 61 -2.49 11.78 18.18
C GLN A 61 -1.48 11.53 17.06
N VAL A 62 -1.72 10.52 16.21
CA VAL A 62 -0.86 10.26 15.03
C VAL A 62 -0.77 11.49 14.14
N MET A 63 -1.92 12.11 13.84
CA MET A 63 -1.98 13.34 13.05
C MET A 63 -1.27 14.51 13.74
N GLN A 64 -1.58 14.76 15.01
CA GLN A 64 -1.04 15.92 15.74
C GLN A 64 0.46 15.84 15.93
N ASP A 65 1.00 14.70 16.35
CA ASP A 65 2.43 14.52 16.61
C ASP A 65 3.24 14.73 15.31
N ALA A 66 2.77 14.16 14.21
CA ALA A 66 3.41 14.31 12.91
C ALA A 66 3.37 15.76 12.40
N LEU A 67 2.21 16.41 12.42
CA LEU A 67 2.10 17.79 11.93
C LEU A 67 2.84 18.79 12.81
N GLN A 68 2.83 18.61 14.14
CA GLN A 68 3.63 19.42 15.05
C GLN A 68 5.13 19.22 14.80
N GLY A 69 5.59 17.97 14.67
CA GLY A 69 6.98 17.67 14.34
C GLY A 69 7.40 18.25 13.00
N ALA A 70 6.52 18.23 11.99
CA ALA A 70 6.77 18.82 10.69
C ALA A 70 6.94 20.34 10.76
N VAL A 71 6.05 21.02 11.50
CA VAL A 71 6.12 22.48 11.73
C VAL A 71 7.39 22.85 12.51
N GLN A 72 7.70 22.13 13.59
CA GLN A 72 8.89 22.37 14.42
C GLN A 72 10.18 22.22 13.62
N ALA A 73 10.23 21.23 12.72
CA ALA A 73 11.36 21.02 11.82
C ALA A 73 11.36 21.94 10.58
N GLY A 74 10.38 22.83 10.47
CA GLY A 74 10.26 23.82 9.40
C GLY A 74 9.94 23.23 8.03
N TRP A 75 9.09 22.20 7.95
CA TRP A 75 8.53 21.72 6.69
C TRP A 75 7.46 22.70 6.18
N THR A 76 7.54 23.06 4.91
CA THR A 76 6.60 24.00 4.27
C THR A 76 5.95 23.43 3.01
N GLY A 77 6.28 22.19 2.65
CA GLY A 77 5.73 21.49 1.49
C GLY A 77 4.38 20.86 1.77
N ARG A 78 3.84 20.15 0.78
CA ARG A 78 2.62 19.34 0.94
C ARG A 78 2.90 18.19 1.93
N ILE A 79 1.84 17.69 2.55
CA ILE A 79 1.88 16.55 3.45
C ILE A 79 0.67 15.68 3.11
N GLY A 80 0.89 14.39 2.82
CA GLY A 80 -0.18 13.39 2.80
C GLY A 80 -0.34 12.76 4.19
N ALA A 81 -1.48 12.11 4.44
CA ALA A 81 -1.70 11.33 5.66
C ALA A 81 -2.39 10.01 5.35
N ASP A 82 -1.74 8.89 5.68
CA ASP A 82 -2.15 7.52 5.34
C ASP A 82 -2.71 6.74 6.52
N ALA A 83 -4.00 6.42 6.41
CA ALA A 83 -4.71 5.50 7.28
C ALA A 83 -4.45 4.08 6.74
N ASP A 84 -3.46 3.43 7.34
CA ASP A 84 -2.85 2.22 6.77
C ASP A 84 -3.61 0.93 7.19
N HIS A 85 -3.67 -0.05 6.29
CA HIS A 85 -4.34 -1.35 6.49
C HIS A 85 -5.75 -1.30 7.11
N LEU A 86 -6.66 -0.54 6.50
CA LEU A 86 -8.06 -0.44 6.92
C LEU A 86 -8.87 -1.66 6.52
N LYS A 87 -9.63 -2.19 7.49
CA LYS A 87 -10.49 -3.38 7.31
C LYS A 87 -11.97 -3.12 7.60
N THR A 88 -12.30 -2.04 8.31
CA THR A 88 -13.68 -1.76 8.75
C THR A 88 -14.13 -0.32 8.45
N PRO A 89 -15.45 -0.10 8.22
CA PRO A 89 -16.01 1.25 8.08
C PRO A 89 -15.75 2.16 9.29
N ALA A 90 -15.77 1.60 10.50
CA ALA A 90 -15.51 2.37 11.72
C ALA A 90 -14.08 2.95 11.74
N ASP A 91 -13.10 2.21 11.21
CA ASP A 91 -11.72 2.70 11.08
C ASP A 91 -11.62 3.86 10.07
N VAL A 92 -12.40 3.80 8.98
CA VAL A 92 -12.54 4.92 8.02
C VAL A 92 -13.11 6.15 8.72
N ASP A 93 -14.17 6.00 9.52
CA ASP A 93 -14.80 7.13 10.21
C ASP A 93 -13.83 7.86 11.13
N VAL A 94 -13.12 7.12 12.01
CA VAL A 94 -12.21 7.73 12.98
C VAL A 94 -11.00 8.38 12.33
N THR A 95 -10.49 7.82 11.22
CA THR A 95 -9.33 8.36 10.51
C THR A 95 -9.72 9.53 9.61
N ALA A 96 -10.85 9.46 8.90
CA ALA A 96 -11.38 10.59 8.13
C ALA A 96 -11.70 11.79 9.05
N ALA A 97 -12.27 11.55 10.24
CA ALA A 97 -12.51 12.58 11.24
C ALA A 97 -11.22 13.23 11.75
N ALA A 98 -10.14 12.44 11.89
CA ALA A 98 -8.82 12.94 12.27
C ALA A 98 -8.09 13.72 11.16
N GLY A 99 -8.56 13.63 9.91
CA GLY A 99 -8.02 14.39 8.77
C GLY A 99 -7.05 13.61 7.87
N PHE A 100 -7.09 12.26 7.93
CA PHE A 100 -6.37 11.43 6.96
C PHE A 100 -6.94 11.65 5.54
N THR A 101 -6.07 11.58 4.53
CA THR A 101 -6.42 11.85 3.12
C THR A 101 -6.11 10.70 2.19
N PHE A 102 -5.32 9.73 2.65
CA PHE A 102 -4.92 8.54 1.93
C PHE A 102 -5.43 7.33 2.74
N PHE A 103 -6.19 6.45 2.09
CA PHE A 103 -6.85 5.32 2.74
C PHE A 103 -6.38 4.03 2.10
N THR A 104 -5.64 3.23 2.87
CA THR A 104 -5.12 1.94 2.40
C THR A 104 -6.08 0.83 2.78
N ILE A 105 -6.78 0.27 1.80
CA ILE A 105 -7.70 -0.85 2.01
C ILE A 105 -6.91 -2.15 2.01
N ASP A 106 -7.15 -2.96 3.03
CA ASP A 106 -6.56 -4.28 3.19
C ASP A 106 -7.67 -5.35 3.20
N PRO A 107 -7.95 -6.01 2.05
CA PRO A 107 -8.92 -7.09 1.95
C PRO A 107 -8.29 -8.48 2.18
N SER A 108 -7.11 -8.58 2.81
CA SER A 108 -6.37 -9.85 2.99
C SER A 108 -7.17 -10.96 3.67
N ASP A 109 -8.11 -10.61 4.57
CA ASP A 109 -8.95 -11.58 5.27
C ASP A 109 -9.91 -12.32 4.31
N ASP A 110 -10.19 -11.74 3.14
CA ASP A 110 -11.08 -12.29 2.11
C ASP A 110 -10.30 -12.95 0.95
N VAL A 111 -8.97 -13.09 1.07
CA VAL A 111 -8.11 -13.72 0.05
C VAL A 111 -7.96 -15.22 0.33
N ASP A 112 -8.27 -16.08 -0.65
CA ASP A 112 -7.95 -17.52 -0.56
C ASP A 112 -6.47 -17.76 -0.85
N GLN A 113 -5.65 -17.75 0.20
CA GLN A 113 -4.20 -17.96 0.14
C GLN A 113 -3.78 -19.30 -0.48
N LYS A 114 -4.69 -20.28 -0.57
CA LYS A 114 -4.39 -21.61 -1.11
C LYS A 114 -4.72 -21.74 -2.60
N ALA A 115 -5.32 -20.72 -3.21
CA ALA A 115 -5.79 -20.76 -4.60
C ALA A 115 -4.70 -21.13 -5.61
N ASP A 116 -3.45 -20.71 -5.36
CA ASP A 116 -2.30 -21.05 -6.20
C ASP A 116 -1.91 -22.54 -6.13
N ASN A 117 -2.24 -23.20 -5.02
CA ASN A 117 -1.88 -24.60 -4.75
C ASN A 117 -2.98 -25.60 -5.13
N TYR A 118 -4.17 -25.12 -5.53
CA TYR A 118 -5.25 -26.00 -5.96
C TYR A 118 -4.94 -26.65 -7.31
N ASN A 119 -5.18 -27.96 -7.41
CA ASN A 119 -5.24 -28.64 -8.69
C ASN A 119 -6.50 -28.20 -9.47
N GLU A 120 -6.59 -28.58 -10.75
CA GLU A 120 -7.69 -28.13 -11.62
C GLU A 120 -9.08 -28.51 -11.07
N SER A 121 -9.25 -29.74 -10.58
CA SER A 121 -10.54 -30.20 -10.06
C SER A 121 -10.98 -29.39 -8.85
N THR A 122 -10.08 -29.17 -7.89
CA THR A 122 -10.36 -28.36 -6.70
C THR A 122 -10.59 -26.91 -7.07
N LEU A 123 -9.84 -26.36 -8.02
CA LEU A 123 -10.01 -24.99 -8.48
C LEU A 123 -11.40 -24.77 -9.10
N ARG A 124 -11.87 -25.71 -9.94
CA ARG A 124 -13.22 -25.66 -10.53
C ARG A 124 -14.33 -25.74 -9.47
N GLU A 125 -14.18 -26.61 -8.47
CA GLU A 125 -15.12 -26.73 -7.34
C GLU A 125 -15.18 -25.44 -6.52
N LYS A 126 -14.01 -24.88 -6.18
CA LYS A 126 -13.90 -23.60 -5.46
C LYS A 126 -14.50 -22.46 -6.26
N PHE A 127 -14.23 -22.42 -7.56
CA PHE A 127 -14.77 -21.42 -8.45
C PHE A 127 -16.29 -21.49 -8.56
N ALA A 128 -16.89 -22.69 -8.60
CA ALA A 128 -18.34 -22.83 -8.59
C ALA A 128 -18.98 -22.15 -7.37
N THR A 129 -18.31 -22.19 -6.22
CA THR A 129 -18.74 -21.49 -4.99
C THR A 129 -18.47 -19.98 -5.05
N ALA A 130 -17.34 -19.57 -5.61
CA ALA A 130 -16.90 -18.17 -5.65
C ALA A 130 -17.43 -17.37 -6.87
N ARG A 131 -18.16 -18.02 -7.80
CA ARG A 131 -18.58 -17.43 -9.08
C ARG A 131 -19.34 -16.12 -8.91
N ASP A 132 -20.19 -16.03 -7.89
CA ASP A 132 -21.03 -14.87 -7.61
C ASP A 132 -20.21 -13.67 -7.10
N ASP A 133 -19.05 -13.90 -6.49
CA ASP A 133 -18.13 -12.85 -6.08
C ASP A 133 -17.22 -12.39 -7.23
N ALA A 134 -17.23 -13.11 -8.36
CA ALA A 134 -16.48 -12.78 -9.57
C ALA A 134 -17.38 -12.64 -10.81
N PRO A 135 -18.42 -11.78 -10.80
CA PRO A 135 -19.34 -11.62 -11.95
C PRO A 135 -18.60 -11.22 -13.25
N TRP A 136 -17.42 -10.61 -13.11
CA TRP A 136 -16.53 -10.17 -14.18
C TRP A 136 -15.77 -11.29 -14.91
N PHE A 137 -15.76 -12.52 -14.40
CA PHE A 137 -14.95 -13.64 -14.91
C PHE A 137 -15.04 -13.82 -16.43
N ASP A 138 -16.27 -13.92 -16.98
CA ASP A 138 -16.49 -14.14 -18.42
C ASP A 138 -15.95 -12.99 -19.29
N GLY A 139 -15.86 -11.79 -18.71
CA GLY A 139 -15.35 -10.60 -19.38
C GLY A 139 -13.85 -10.63 -19.69
N TYR A 140 -13.09 -11.57 -19.12
CA TYR A 140 -11.64 -11.67 -19.34
C TYR A 140 -11.21 -12.89 -20.17
N LEU A 141 -12.07 -13.89 -20.32
CA LEU A 141 -11.70 -15.18 -20.89
C LEU A 141 -11.09 -15.09 -22.28
N GLY A 142 -9.92 -15.72 -22.45
CA GLY A 142 -9.23 -15.88 -23.72
C GLY A 142 -8.58 -14.59 -24.24
N LYS A 143 -8.55 -13.52 -23.45
CA LYS A 143 -7.89 -12.28 -23.83
C LYS A 143 -6.38 -12.38 -23.62
N GLY A 144 -5.63 -11.71 -24.49
CA GLY A 144 -4.20 -11.48 -24.33
C GLY A 144 -3.91 -9.99 -24.42
N ILE A 145 -3.05 -9.48 -23.54
CA ILE A 145 -2.69 -8.07 -23.50
C ILE A 145 -1.18 -7.96 -23.61
N ASP A 146 -0.70 -7.42 -24.71
CA ASP A 146 0.72 -7.19 -24.93
C ASP A 146 1.17 -5.94 -24.17
N LEU A 147 2.23 -6.07 -23.38
CA LEU A 147 2.84 -4.98 -22.63
C LEU A 147 3.99 -4.35 -23.45
N PRO A 148 4.26 -3.04 -23.30
CA PRO A 148 5.40 -2.38 -23.94
C PRO A 148 6.77 -2.98 -23.59
N THR A 149 6.85 -3.78 -22.52
CA THR A 149 8.04 -4.53 -22.09
C THR A 149 8.31 -5.78 -22.93
N GLY A 150 7.37 -6.19 -23.78
CA GLY A 150 7.42 -7.43 -24.57
C GLY A 150 6.77 -8.63 -23.87
N SER A 151 6.42 -8.51 -22.58
CA SER A 151 5.61 -9.50 -21.86
C SER A 151 4.15 -9.46 -22.32
N ARG A 152 3.42 -10.57 -22.10
CA ARG A 152 2.01 -10.69 -22.43
C ARG A 152 1.22 -11.19 -21.23
N ILE A 153 0.11 -10.51 -20.93
CA ILE A 153 -0.85 -10.94 -19.91
C ILE A 153 -1.80 -11.95 -20.56
N GLU A 154 -1.68 -13.22 -20.16
CA GLU A 154 -2.54 -14.29 -20.63
C GLU A 154 -3.74 -14.47 -19.68
N LEU A 155 -4.92 -14.06 -20.13
CA LEU A 155 -6.19 -14.23 -19.41
C LEU A 155 -6.85 -15.54 -19.82
N SER A 156 -6.13 -16.64 -19.61
CA SER A 156 -6.66 -18.00 -19.82
C SER A 156 -7.80 -18.30 -18.85
N GLU A 157 -8.62 -19.31 -19.16
CA GLU A 157 -9.69 -19.76 -18.26
C GLU A 157 -9.14 -20.08 -16.87
N GLN A 158 -8.02 -20.82 -16.80
CA GLN A 158 -7.40 -21.18 -15.53
C GLN A 158 -6.89 -19.95 -14.75
N ALA A 159 -6.26 -18.98 -15.43
CA ALA A 159 -5.77 -17.77 -14.79
C ALA A 159 -6.93 -16.91 -14.23
N CYS A 160 -7.99 -16.72 -15.03
CA CYS A 160 -9.18 -15.99 -14.60
C CYS A 160 -9.90 -16.70 -13.45
N MET A 161 -9.97 -18.04 -13.49
CA MET A 161 -10.61 -18.86 -12.47
C MET A 161 -9.85 -18.79 -11.15
N ARG A 162 -8.51 -18.87 -11.19
CA ARG A 162 -7.65 -18.69 -10.03
C ARG A 162 -7.78 -17.29 -9.44
N ALA A 163 -7.75 -16.25 -10.26
CA ALA A 163 -7.96 -14.88 -9.81
C ALA A 163 -9.35 -14.70 -9.16
N ALA A 164 -10.39 -15.32 -9.72
CA ALA A 164 -11.75 -15.28 -9.16
C ALA A 164 -11.84 -15.97 -7.80
N VAL A 165 -11.26 -17.16 -7.66
CA VAL A 165 -11.23 -17.89 -6.38
C VAL A 165 -10.39 -17.16 -5.34
N LYS A 166 -9.25 -16.62 -5.72
CA LYS A 166 -8.30 -15.97 -4.82
C LYS A 166 -8.78 -14.60 -4.37
N TYR A 167 -9.28 -13.78 -5.30
CA TYR A 167 -9.53 -12.35 -5.07
C TYR A 167 -10.97 -11.89 -5.28
N GLY A 168 -11.90 -12.74 -5.73
CA GLY A 168 -13.29 -12.32 -6.00
C GLY A 168 -13.94 -11.65 -4.78
N ALA A 169 -13.94 -12.33 -3.64
CA ALA A 169 -14.47 -11.79 -2.38
C ALA A 169 -13.68 -10.55 -1.92
N ALA A 170 -12.35 -10.58 -2.01
CA ALA A 170 -11.48 -9.46 -1.65
C ALA A 170 -11.76 -8.19 -2.49
N ILE A 171 -11.94 -8.32 -3.80
CA ILE A 171 -12.28 -7.21 -4.70
C ILE A 171 -13.66 -6.64 -4.34
N LYS A 172 -14.65 -7.51 -4.11
CA LYS A 172 -16.00 -7.10 -3.69
C LYS A 172 -15.97 -6.31 -2.38
N ARG A 173 -15.21 -6.80 -1.39
CA ARG A 173 -15.00 -6.11 -0.11
C ARG A 173 -14.32 -4.76 -0.29
N ALA A 174 -13.27 -4.72 -1.10
CA ALA A 174 -12.52 -3.49 -1.37
C ALA A 174 -13.37 -2.43 -2.07
N LEU A 175 -14.20 -2.82 -3.04
CA LEU A 175 -15.16 -1.92 -3.70
C LEU A 175 -16.16 -1.35 -2.70
N ALA A 176 -16.75 -2.18 -1.85
CA ALA A 176 -17.68 -1.72 -0.81
C ALA A 176 -17.01 -0.74 0.17
N MET A 177 -15.77 -0.99 0.55
CA MET A 177 -14.99 -0.07 1.38
C MET A 177 -14.67 1.24 0.66
N GLY A 178 -14.29 1.17 -0.62
CA GLY A 178 -14.05 2.35 -1.45
C GLY A 178 -15.31 3.22 -1.62
N ASP A 179 -16.48 2.60 -1.77
CA ASP A 179 -17.78 3.27 -1.78
C ASP A 179 -18.08 3.96 -0.45
N TYR A 180 -17.76 3.30 0.66
CA TYR A 180 -17.95 3.88 1.99
C TYR A 180 -17.03 5.09 2.21
N ILE A 181 -15.74 4.99 1.86
CA ILE A 181 -14.79 6.11 1.92
C ILE A 181 -15.31 7.28 1.07
N ARG A 182 -15.82 7.00 -0.14
CA ARG A 182 -16.44 8.02 -1.00
C ARG A 182 -17.61 8.73 -0.32
N GLN A 183 -18.50 8.00 0.35
CA GLN A 183 -19.66 8.57 1.04
C GLN A 183 -19.24 9.48 2.20
N VAL A 184 -18.30 9.04 3.04
CA VAL A 184 -17.76 9.82 4.17
C VAL A 184 -17.12 11.14 3.69
N HIS A 185 -16.38 11.10 2.58
CA HIS A 185 -15.72 12.28 2.03
C HIS A 185 -16.67 13.21 1.26
N ALA A 186 -17.65 12.67 0.56
CA ALA A 186 -18.71 13.46 -0.07
C ALA A 186 -19.50 14.27 0.98
N ALA A 187 -19.78 13.68 2.15
CA ALA A 187 -20.46 14.37 3.25
C ALA A 187 -19.64 15.50 3.88
N SER A 188 -18.30 15.37 3.91
CA SER A 188 -17.41 16.37 4.51
C SER A 188 -16.83 17.38 3.51
N GLY A 189 -16.98 17.16 2.21
CA GLY A 189 -16.42 18.00 1.15
C GLY A 189 -14.89 17.97 1.07
N LYS A 190 -14.24 16.98 1.71
CA LYS A 190 -12.78 16.81 1.71
C LYS A 190 -12.37 15.83 0.63
N ASP A 191 -11.26 16.13 -0.05
CA ASP A 191 -10.72 15.21 -1.05
C ASP A 191 -9.94 14.06 -0.39
N TYR A 192 -9.86 12.92 -1.07
CA TYR A 192 -9.22 11.69 -0.59
C TYR A 192 -8.56 10.91 -1.72
N GLU A 193 -7.79 9.89 -1.40
CA GLU A 193 -7.25 8.92 -2.35
C GLU A 193 -7.17 7.54 -1.72
N ILE A 194 -7.26 6.49 -2.54
CA ILE A 194 -7.32 5.09 -2.07
C ILE A 194 -6.12 4.32 -2.61
N GLU A 195 -5.46 3.59 -1.71
CA GLU A 195 -4.58 2.49 -2.07
C GLU A 195 -5.29 1.16 -1.83
N LEU A 196 -5.06 0.21 -2.74
CA LEU A 196 -5.43 -1.19 -2.51
C LEU A 196 -4.17 -2.01 -2.23
N SER A 197 -4.15 -2.70 -1.08
CA SER A 197 -3.07 -3.60 -0.71
C SER A 197 -3.44 -5.05 -0.98
N VAL A 198 -2.62 -5.78 -1.74
CA VAL A 198 -2.70 -7.25 -1.91
C VAL A 198 -1.31 -7.87 -1.71
N ASP A 199 -0.47 -7.23 -0.90
CA ASP A 199 0.91 -7.61 -0.60
C ASP A 199 0.99 -8.68 0.51
N GLU A 200 0.00 -8.78 1.39
CA GLU A 200 -0.09 -9.82 2.42
C GLU A 200 -0.62 -11.16 1.85
N THR A 201 0.00 -11.65 0.77
CA THR A 201 -0.29 -12.97 0.17
C THR A 201 0.93 -13.89 0.13
N ASP A 202 0.69 -15.19 0.27
CA ASP A 202 1.75 -16.21 0.29
C ASP A 202 2.52 -16.25 -1.04
N GLN A 203 1.78 -16.18 -2.15
CA GLN A 203 2.34 -16.20 -3.51
C GLN A 203 2.39 -14.80 -4.13
N PRO A 204 3.38 -14.52 -5.00
CA PRO A 204 3.45 -13.27 -5.76
C PRO A 204 2.19 -13.00 -6.58
N THR A 205 1.81 -11.73 -6.69
CA THR A 205 0.70 -11.30 -7.55
C THR A 205 1.12 -11.43 -9.01
N THR A 206 0.41 -12.27 -9.75
CA THR A 206 0.63 -12.45 -11.20
C THR A 206 0.18 -11.22 -12.00
N LEU A 207 0.63 -11.10 -13.25
CA LEU A 207 0.19 -10.03 -14.14
C LEU A 207 -1.32 -10.07 -14.42
N ALA A 208 -1.89 -11.26 -14.56
CA ALA A 208 -3.33 -11.44 -14.76
C ALA A 208 -4.12 -10.99 -13.54
N GLU A 209 -3.69 -11.38 -12.33
CA GLU A 209 -4.31 -10.94 -11.08
C GLU A 209 -4.22 -9.41 -10.92
N HIS A 210 -3.03 -8.82 -11.10
CA HIS A 210 -2.87 -7.36 -11.03
C HIS A 210 -3.82 -6.66 -12.00
N TYR A 211 -3.82 -7.07 -13.27
CA TYR A 211 -4.66 -6.46 -14.30
C TYR A 211 -6.15 -6.53 -13.94
N ILE A 212 -6.64 -7.72 -13.55
CA ILE A 212 -8.05 -7.93 -13.17
C ILE A 212 -8.40 -7.08 -11.95
N ILE A 213 -7.60 -7.11 -10.88
CA ILE A 213 -7.84 -6.37 -9.64
C ILE A 213 -7.96 -4.87 -9.95
N ALA A 214 -6.97 -4.30 -10.64
CA ALA A 214 -6.95 -2.88 -10.96
C ALA A 214 -8.12 -2.48 -11.89
N ASP A 215 -8.38 -3.25 -12.95
CA ASP A 215 -9.49 -2.97 -13.88
C ASP A 215 -10.85 -3.04 -13.17
N GLN A 216 -11.05 -3.98 -12.25
CA GLN A 216 -12.27 -4.06 -11.44
C GLN A 216 -12.43 -2.88 -10.49
N CYS A 217 -11.36 -2.49 -9.78
CA CYS A 217 -11.40 -1.32 -8.90
C CYS A 217 -11.71 -0.03 -9.66
N LEU A 218 -11.07 0.18 -10.81
CA LEU A 218 -11.29 1.37 -11.64
C LEU A 218 -12.70 1.40 -12.25
N LYS A 219 -13.19 0.28 -12.79
CA LYS A 219 -14.57 0.18 -13.30
C LYS A 219 -15.62 0.33 -12.22
N GLY A 220 -15.31 -0.11 -11.00
CA GLY A 220 -16.15 0.12 -9.82
C GLY A 220 -16.13 1.57 -9.32
N GLY A 221 -15.36 2.46 -9.94
CA GLY A 221 -15.29 3.88 -9.57
C GLY A 221 -14.45 4.16 -8.34
N MET A 222 -13.60 3.23 -7.90
CA MET A 222 -12.63 3.47 -6.83
C MET A 222 -11.64 4.55 -7.28
N LYS A 223 -11.42 5.56 -6.42
CA LYS A 223 -10.38 6.59 -6.64
C LYS A 223 -8.99 6.02 -6.31
N LEU A 224 -8.60 5.00 -7.07
CA LEU A 224 -7.36 4.25 -6.90
C LEU A 224 -6.16 5.13 -7.28
N VAL A 225 -5.31 5.45 -6.31
CA VAL A 225 -4.06 6.20 -6.53
C VAL A 225 -2.83 5.29 -6.52
N SER A 226 -2.91 4.14 -5.85
CA SER A 226 -1.84 3.15 -5.82
C SER A 226 -2.35 1.74 -5.57
N LEU A 227 -1.56 0.75 -6.00
CA LEU A 227 -1.78 -0.66 -5.74
C LEU A 227 -0.48 -1.26 -5.21
N ALA A 228 -0.56 -1.99 -4.10
CA ALA A 228 0.57 -2.72 -3.51
C ALA A 228 0.45 -4.21 -3.83
N PRO A 229 1.12 -4.73 -4.88
CA PRO A 229 1.13 -6.15 -5.15
C PRO A 229 2.13 -6.87 -4.23
N ARG A 230 1.96 -8.19 -4.08
CA ARG A 230 3.02 -9.06 -3.57
C ARG A 230 4.06 -9.25 -4.67
N PHE A 231 5.19 -8.55 -4.58
CA PHE A 231 6.30 -8.74 -5.51
C PHE A 231 6.94 -10.14 -5.36
N ILE A 232 7.65 -10.60 -6.39
CA ILE A 232 8.42 -11.85 -6.33
C ILE A 232 9.52 -11.78 -5.26
N GLY A 233 10.00 -12.92 -4.77
CA GLY A 233 11.01 -13.02 -3.70
C GLY A 233 10.45 -12.77 -2.30
N GLU A 234 11.31 -12.50 -1.32
CA GLU A 234 10.93 -12.31 0.08
C GLU A 234 11.17 -10.87 0.55
N LEU A 235 10.15 -10.28 1.19
CA LEU A 235 10.18 -8.93 1.75
C LEU A 235 10.03 -8.97 3.27
N GLU A 236 10.98 -9.61 3.96
CA GLU A 236 11.01 -9.66 5.41
C GLU A 236 11.23 -8.26 6.04
N LYS A 237 10.73 -8.07 7.26
CA LYS A 237 10.85 -6.78 7.97
C LYS A 237 12.27 -6.58 8.50
N GLY A 238 12.83 -5.39 8.29
CA GLY A 238 14.14 -5.00 8.84
C GLY A 238 15.36 -5.55 8.09
N VAL A 239 15.15 -6.18 6.92
CA VAL A 239 16.22 -6.73 6.07
C VAL A 239 16.00 -6.33 4.61
N ASP A 240 17.06 -6.41 3.80
CA ASP A 240 16.98 -6.19 2.36
C ASP A 240 16.26 -7.34 1.64
N TYR A 241 15.91 -7.12 0.38
CA TYR A 241 15.28 -8.08 -0.51
C TYR A 241 16.09 -9.39 -0.63
N LYS A 242 15.39 -10.53 -0.60
CA LYS A 242 15.98 -11.84 -0.90
C LYS A 242 15.33 -12.41 -2.15
N GLY A 243 16.13 -12.62 -3.19
CA GLY A 243 15.70 -13.19 -4.47
C GLY A 243 16.59 -12.77 -5.63
N ASP A 244 16.11 -13.02 -6.86
CA ASP A 244 16.80 -12.64 -8.08
C ASP A 244 16.45 -11.19 -8.48
N LEU A 245 17.44 -10.30 -8.43
CA LEU A 245 17.29 -8.89 -8.76
C LEU A 245 16.96 -8.62 -10.22
N GLN A 246 17.43 -9.47 -11.15
CA GLN A 246 17.10 -9.31 -12.58
C GLN A 246 15.65 -9.70 -12.84
N ALA A 247 15.20 -10.80 -12.23
CA ALA A 247 13.80 -11.21 -12.29
C ALA A 247 12.89 -10.14 -11.64
N LEU A 248 13.34 -9.53 -10.54
CA LEU A 248 12.60 -8.46 -9.88
C LEU A 248 12.48 -7.22 -10.78
N ASP A 249 13.58 -6.77 -11.40
CA ASP A 249 13.57 -5.60 -12.28
C ASP A 249 12.61 -5.84 -13.48
N ALA A 250 12.63 -7.03 -14.09
CA ALA A 250 11.68 -7.39 -15.15
C ALA A 250 10.22 -7.40 -14.66
N SER A 251 9.95 -8.03 -13.51
CA SER A 251 8.61 -8.07 -12.91
C SER A 251 8.09 -6.67 -12.55
N LEU A 252 8.95 -5.79 -12.02
CA LEU A 252 8.60 -4.40 -11.73
C LEU A 252 8.26 -3.61 -12.99
N GLN A 253 9.00 -3.82 -14.08
CA GLN A 253 8.70 -3.19 -15.37
C GLN A 253 7.33 -3.63 -15.89
N ASP A 254 7.00 -4.91 -15.80
CA ASP A 254 5.69 -5.44 -16.24
C ASP A 254 4.53 -4.91 -15.40
N HIS A 255 4.66 -4.91 -14.06
CA HIS A 255 3.63 -4.34 -13.20
C HIS A 255 3.48 -2.83 -13.38
N ALA A 256 4.57 -2.10 -13.63
CA ALA A 256 4.51 -0.66 -13.90
C ALA A 256 3.85 -0.40 -15.26
N ALA A 257 4.09 -1.25 -16.25
CA ALA A 257 3.41 -1.18 -17.55
C ALA A 257 1.89 -1.39 -17.43
N ILE A 258 1.44 -2.29 -16.54
CA ILE A 258 0.01 -2.43 -16.23
C ILE A 258 -0.55 -1.14 -15.63
N ALA A 259 0.12 -0.58 -14.62
CA ALA A 259 -0.29 0.66 -13.98
C ALA A 259 -0.35 1.86 -14.95
N ASP A 260 0.51 1.86 -15.97
CA ASP A 260 0.51 2.84 -17.06
C ASP A 260 -0.65 2.60 -18.05
N LEU A 261 -0.93 1.34 -18.38
CA LEU A 261 -1.88 0.95 -19.41
C LEU A 261 -3.33 1.19 -19.03
N ILE A 262 -3.73 0.76 -17.82
CA ILE A 262 -5.12 0.82 -17.37
C ILE A 262 -5.38 1.91 -16.33
N GLY A 263 -4.32 2.49 -15.77
CA GLY A 263 -4.41 3.58 -14.80
C GLY A 263 -4.61 4.96 -15.44
N PRO A 264 -3.92 6.01 -14.95
CA PRO A 264 -2.68 5.94 -14.17
C PRO A 264 -2.88 5.77 -12.65
N TYR A 265 -2.09 4.89 -12.04
CA TYR A 265 -1.88 4.81 -10.58
C TYR A 265 -0.40 4.50 -10.28
N LYS A 266 0.01 4.55 -9.02
CA LYS A 266 1.38 4.24 -8.57
C LYS A 266 1.51 2.76 -8.18
N LEU A 267 2.70 2.20 -8.31
CA LEU A 267 3.04 0.97 -7.58
C LEU A 267 3.47 1.31 -6.16
N SER A 268 2.97 0.54 -5.19
CA SER A 268 3.29 0.74 -3.78
C SER A 268 4.14 -0.41 -3.23
N LEU A 269 5.22 -0.07 -2.54
CA LEU A 269 6.12 -0.99 -1.87
C LEU A 269 5.82 -0.98 -0.36
N HIS A 270 5.02 -1.97 0.05
CA HIS A 270 4.81 -2.30 1.45
C HIS A 270 6.01 -3.05 2.03
N SER A 271 6.15 -3.00 3.36
CA SER A 271 7.36 -3.46 4.06
C SER A 271 8.65 -2.91 3.44
N GLY A 272 8.57 -1.68 2.90
CA GLY A 272 9.60 -1.07 2.07
C GLY A 272 10.85 -0.67 2.83
N SER A 273 10.78 -0.59 4.16
CA SER A 273 11.97 -0.35 4.99
C SER A 273 13.09 -1.34 4.66
N ASP A 274 14.30 -0.80 4.55
CA ASP A 274 15.55 -1.53 4.38
C ASP A 274 15.68 -2.29 3.04
N LYS A 275 14.75 -2.12 2.09
CA LYS A 275 14.78 -2.72 0.74
C LYS A 275 15.66 -1.96 -0.25
N LEU A 276 16.90 -1.66 0.16
CA LEU A 276 17.84 -0.79 -0.56
C LEU A 276 18.06 -1.26 -2.00
N SER A 277 18.17 -2.57 -2.22
CA SER A 277 18.38 -3.15 -3.55
C SER A 277 17.18 -2.97 -4.50
N MET A 278 15.97 -2.77 -3.97
CA MET A 278 14.74 -2.60 -4.78
C MET A 278 14.51 -1.16 -5.23
N TYR A 279 14.93 -0.16 -4.45
CA TYR A 279 14.50 1.23 -4.64
C TYR A 279 14.85 1.79 -6.03
N ALA A 280 16.07 1.55 -6.51
CA ALA A 280 16.50 2.06 -7.82
C ALA A 280 15.73 1.39 -8.97
N ALA A 281 15.47 0.07 -8.87
CA ALA A 281 14.67 -0.66 -9.85
C ALA A 281 13.22 -0.16 -9.86
N LEU A 282 12.60 -0.02 -8.69
CA LEU A 282 11.24 0.50 -8.55
C LEU A 282 11.11 1.91 -9.13
N ALA A 283 12.04 2.82 -8.80
CA ALA A 283 12.01 4.19 -9.29
C ALA A 283 12.15 4.27 -10.82
N ARG A 284 13.04 3.48 -11.42
CA ARG A 284 13.21 3.41 -12.89
C ARG A 284 11.97 2.82 -13.57
N ALA A 285 11.50 1.65 -13.12
CA ALA A 285 10.37 0.94 -13.72
C ALA A 285 9.10 1.80 -13.71
N THR A 286 8.84 2.49 -12.60
CA THR A 286 7.66 3.35 -12.42
C THR A 286 7.84 4.77 -12.98
N LYS A 287 9.02 5.13 -13.48
CA LYS A 287 9.37 6.49 -13.93
C LYS A 287 9.02 7.56 -12.87
N GLY A 288 9.24 7.23 -11.59
CA GLY A 288 8.90 8.10 -10.47
C GLY A 288 7.44 8.03 -9.99
N ARG A 289 6.59 7.13 -10.51
CA ARG A 289 5.23 6.89 -9.99
C ARG A 289 5.20 5.73 -9.00
N PHE A 290 5.84 5.93 -7.85
CA PHE A 290 5.89 4.95 -6.78
C PHE A 290 5.37 5.50 -5.45
N HIS A 291 4.95 4.59 -4.58
CA HIS A 291 4.84 4.84 -3.15
C HIS A 291 5.73 3.83 -2.40
N VAL A 292 6.42 4.25 -1.36
CA VAL A 292 7.18 3.35 -0.47
C VAL A 292 6.72 3.58 0.96
N LYS A 293 6.37 2.50 1.68
CA LYS A 293 5.94 2.57 3.07
C LYS A 293 7.02 2.12 4.04
N THR A 294 7.29 2.95 5.03
CA THR A 294 8.15 2.63 6.18
C THR A 294 7.42 2.90 7.48
N ALA A 295 7.76 2.16 8.53
CA ALA A 295 7.24 2.42 9.87
C ALA A 295 8.17 1.85 10.95
N GLY A 296 8.39 0.53 10.92
CA GLY A 296 9.15 -0.18 11.95
C GLY A 296 10.61 0.27 12.06
N THR A 297 11.25 0.66 10.96
CA THR A 297 12.67 1.08 10.97
C THR A 297 12.90 2.35 11.80
N SER A 298 11.95 3.31 11.81
CA SER A 298 12.01 4.49 12.68
C SER A 298 12.06 4.11 14.16
N TYR A 299 11.29 3.08 14.56
CA TYR A 299 11.31 2.55 15.91
C TYR A 299 12.61 1.80 16.23
N LEU A 300 13.17 1.05 15.27
CA LEU A 300 14.47 0.39 15.45
C LEU A 300 15.62 1.40 15.63
N GLU A 301 15.59 2.53 14.93
CA GLU A 301 16.56 3.61 15.16
C GLU A 301 16.39 4.26 16.54
N ALA A 302 15.16 4.40 17.05
CA ALA A 302 14.94 4.84 18.42
C ALA A 302 15.51 3.83 19.44
N LEU A 303 15.34 2.53 19.23
CA LEU A 303 15.97 1.50 20.06
C LEU A 303 17.51 1.55 19.98
N ARG A 304 18.08 1.86 18.80
CA ARG A 304 19.52 2.06 18.64
C ARG A 304 20.04 3.25 19.46
N VAL A 305 19.26 4.33 19.57
CA VAL A 305 19.60 5.46 20.45
C VAL A 305 19.64 4.99 21.91
N VAL A 306 18.63 4.25 22.37
CA VAL A 306 18.62 3.70 23.74
C VAL A 306 19.82 2.77 23.95
N ALA A 307 20.10 1.84 23.04
CA ALA A 307 21.24 0.94 23.14
C ALA A 307 22.60 1.66 23.26
N ARG A 308 22.74 2.84 22.62
CA ARG A 308 23.98 3.63 22.65
C ARG A 308 24.14 4.53 23.85
N HIS A 309 23.03 4.97 24.45
CA HIS A 309 23.03 6.00 25.48
C HIS A 309 22.53 5.51 26.85
N ASP A 310 21.81 4.39 26.90
CA ASP A 310 21.31 3.74 28.10
C ASP A 310 21.19 2.22 27.89
N GLU A 311 22.33 1.53 27.99
CA GLU A 311 22.41 0.07 27.81
C GLU A 311 21.53 -0.69 28.83
N SER A 312 21.42 -0.16 30.07
CA SER A 312 20.61 -0.81 31.11
C SER A 312 19.14 -0.79 30.74
N LEU A 313 18.62 0.34 30.27
CA LEU A 313 17.26 0.45 29.76
C LEU A 313 17.05 -0.44 28.52
N PHE A 314 18.00 -0.48 27.58
CA PHE A 314 17.88 -1.34 26.41
C PHE A 314 17.74 -2.82 26.81
N ARG A 315 18.54 -3.30 27.76
CA ARG A 315 18.47 -4.68 28.29
C ARG A 315 17.17 -5.00 29.05
N GLN A 316 16.41 -3.99 29.48
CA GLN A 316 15.09 -4.20 30.07
C GLN A 316 13.99 -4.32 29.00
N ILE A 317 14.23 -3.76 27.81
CA ILE A 317 13.26 -3.75 26.70
C ILE A 317 13.32 -5.06 25.89
N VAL A 318 14.52 -5.62 25.68
CA VAL A 318 14.77 -6.84 24.87
C VAL A 318 14.88 -8.10 25.73
#